data_AF-A0A920L8V9-F1
#
_entry.id   AF-A0A920L8V9-F1
#
_cell.length_a   1.000
_cell.length_b   1.000
_cell.length_c   1.000
_cell.angle_alpha   90.00
_cell.angle_beta   90.00
_cell.angle_gamma   90.00
#
_symmetry.space_group_name_H-M   'P 1'
#
loop_
_entity.id
_entity.type
_entity.pdbx_description
1 polymer ?
#
loop_
_entity_poly.entity_id
_entity_poly.type
_entity_poly.pdbx_seq_one_letter_code
_entity_poly.pdbx_strand_id
1 'polypeptide(L)'
;MKYNASNQTKVDARQHGDTLQNYRYYMKPATYPNNWANNFGWAFHMTAVIDSNANKALLYCDTDGSGNARGHNANYNYVSNDNEVHAIGGDQYYCDYKLWEGAVSTQYDIRLKQRPDYRLYRASAGTTGLTTGFVNVSSPQTVVFTVPSSGVTYNFGANLAGKKFKLKFEGFGELHNLPGRVVNTCTGAVLGRYVNGGWNECYRYIHEFIIPDGTVLTNSSGGDDLKVRAMRGDEYLKKLDSIPSGVAYTKAASDLPAASTIQNLFSGDNAIGSVPETTLPSAGSGDPSVIHGKTVHSPPAN
;
A
#
# COMPACT_ATOMS: atom_id res chain seq x y z
N MET A 1 -8.46 -18.30 -2.40
CA MET A 1 -7.42 -18.56 -3.43
C MET A 1 -6.05 -18.29 -2.82
N LYS A 2 -5.07 -19.19 -2.93
CA LYS A 2 -3.68 -18.89 -2.57
C LYS A 2 -3.04 -18.08 -3.68
N TYR A 3 -2.36 -16.97 -3.37
CA TYR A 3 -1.67 -16.16 -4.38
C TYR A 3 -0.56 -16.98 -5.06
N ASN A 4 -0.59 -17.06 -6.39
CA ASN A 4 0.39 -17.78 -7.20
C ASN A 4 0.52 -17.12 -8.59
N ALA A 5 1.55 -17.50 -9.35
CA ALA A 5 1.79 -16.95 -10.69
C ALA A 5 0.56 -17.09 -11.62
N SER A 6 -0.23 -18.15 -11.45
CA SER A 6 -1.43 -18.42 -12.25
C SER A 6 -2.62 -17.51 -11.93
N ASN A 7 -2.64 -16.79 -10.80
CA ASN A 7 -3.70 -15.85 -10.44
C ASN A 7 -3.24 -14.41 -10.23
N GLN A 8 -1.96 -14.11 -10.45
CA GLN A 8 -1.37 -12.77 -10.38
C GLN A 8 -2.14 -11.75 -11.23
N THR A 9 -2.43 -12.08 -12.49
CA THR A 9 -3.18 -11.21 -13.43
C THR A 9 -4.63 -10.97 -13.01
N LYS A 10 -5.21 -11.84 -12.18
CA LYS A 10 -6.55 -11.64 -11.63
C LYS A 10 -6.52 -10.67 -10.46
N VAL A 11 -5.44 -10.68 -9.66
CA VAL A 11 -5.28 -9.82 -8.48
C VAL A 11 -4.81 -8.41 -8.85
N ASP A 12 -4.15 -8.23 -10.01
CA ASP A 12 -3.72 -6.94 -10.51
C ASP A 12 -4.92 -6.04 -10.92
N ALA A 13 -5.38 -5.23 -9.97
CA ALA A 13 -6.48 -4.30 -10.14
C ALA A 13 -6.19 -3.20 -11.19
N ARG A 14 -4.91 -2.93 -11.51
CA ARG A 14 -4.56 -1.95 -12.55
C ARG A 14 -4.88 -2.50 -13.93
N GLN A 15 -4.44 -3.71 -14.25
CA GLN A 15 -4.70 -4.33 -15.54
C GLN A 15 -6.21 -4.51 -15.80
N HIS A 16 -6.97 -4.86 -14.77
CA HIS A 16 -8.43 -4.94 -14.86
C HIS A 16 -9.09 -3.56 -15.08
N GLY A 17 -8.63 -2.53 -14.38
CA GLY A 17 -9.09 -1.15 -14.56
C GLY A 17 -8.81 -0.60 -15.96
N ASP A 18 -7.60 -0.83 -16.48
CA ASP A 18 -7.20 -0.39 -17.81
C ASP A 18 -7.98 -1.13 -18.91
N THR A 19 -8.24 -2.43 -18.71
CA THR A 19 -9.02 -3.24 -19.66
C THR A 19 -10.49 -2.80 -19.72
N LEU A 20 -11.12 -2.52 -18.57
CA LEU A 20 -12.50 -2.04 -18.51
C LEU A 20 -12.66 -0.63 -19.09
N GLN A 21 -11.72 0.28 -18.82
CA GLN A 21 -11.72 1.62 -19.40
C GLN A 21 -11.53 1.62 -20.92
N ASN A 22 -10.87 0.59 -21.45
CA ASN A 22 -10.71 0.38 -22.89
C ASN A 22 -11.92 -0.28 -23.55
N TYR A 23 -12.90 -0.78 -22.78
CA TYR A 23 -14.10 -1.35 -23.34
C TYR A 23 -14.99 -0.23 -23.87
N ARG A 24 -15.17 -0.22 -25.20
CA ARG A 24 -16.01 0.74 -25.91
C ARG A 24 -17.37 0.13 -26.17
N TYR A 25 -18.44 0.89 -25.91
CA TYR A 25 -19.77 0.54 -26.36
C TYR A 25 -20.25 1.58 -27.38
N TYR A 26 -21.04 1.10 -28.33
CA TYR A 26 -21.68 1.94 -29.34
C TYR A 26 -23.08 2.28 -28.86
N MET A 27 -23.35 3.57 -28.68
CA MET A 27 -24.70 4.07 -28.51
C MET A 27 -25.14 4.70 -29.83
N LYS A 28 -26.36 4.42 -30.27
CA LYS A 28 -26.99 5.16 -31.37
C LYS A 28 -28.03 6.10 -30.79
N PRO A 29 -27.74 7.41 -30.65
CA PRO A 29 -28.75 8.38 -30.28
C PRO A 29 -29.84 8.43 -31.37
N ALA A 30 -31.11 8.54 -30.98
CA ALA A 30 -32.25 8.44 -31.89
C ALA A 30 -32.23 9.46 -33.06
N THR A 31 -31.53 10.58 -32.92
CA THR A 31 -31.49 11.68 -33.89
C THR A 31 -30.25 11.69 -34.80
N TYR A 32 -29.27 10.81 -34.60
CA TYR A 32 -28.03 10.81 -35.39
C TYR A 32 -27.88 9.56 -36.27
N PRO A 33 -27.45 9.72 -37.54
CA PRO A 33 -27.28 8.59 -38.46
C PRO A 33 -26.11 7.67 -38.05
N ASN A 34 -25.15 8.16 -37.26
CA ASN A 34 -23.93 7.45 -36.89
C ASN A 34 -23.91 7.04 -35.41
N ASN A 35 -23.31 5.89 -35.12
CA ASN A 35 -23.07 5.42 -33.77
C ASN A 35 -21.97 6.25 -33.09
N TRP A 36 -22.17 6.56 -31.80
CA TRP A 36 -21.16 7.22 -30.97
C TRP A 36 -20.45 6.17 -30.12
N ALA A 37 -19.13 6.21 -30.13
CA ALA A 37 -18.31 5.35 -29.28
C ALA A 37 -18.14 6.02 -27.92
N ASN A 38 -18.59 5.35 -26.87
CA ASN A 38 -18.36 5.74 -25.48
C ASN A 38 -17.51 4.69 -24.78
N ASN A 39 -16.72 5.11 -23.81
CA ASN A 39 -15.93 4.21 -22.97
C ASN A 39 -16.67 3.94 -21.66
N PHE A 40 -16.52 2.73 -21.12
CA PHE A 40 -17.00 2.44 -19.76
C PHE A 40 -16.18 3.26 -18.72
N GLY A 41 -16.90 3.92 -17.81
CA GLY A 41 -16.32 4.63 -16.67
C GLY A 41 -15.96 3.69 -15.52
N TRP A 42 -15.51 4.23 -14.38
CA TRP A 42 -15.08 3.45 -13.21
C TRP A 42 -16.25 2.78 -12.43
N ALA A 43 -17.49 3.13 -12.74
CA ALA A 43 -18.70 2.55 -12.15
C ALA A 43 -19.89 2.68 -13.11
N PHE A 44 -20.89 1.82 -12.95
CA PHE A 44 -22.24 2.16 -13.40
C PHE A 44 -22.81 3.18 -12.42
N HIS A 45 -23.34 4.27 -12.97
CA HIS A 45 -23.92 5.35 -12.21
C HIS A 45 -25.37 5.49 -12.63
N MET A 46 -26.27 5.45 -11.65
CA MET A 46 -27.66 5.83 -11.83
C MET A 46 -28.07 6.79 -10.72
N THR A 47 -28.90 7.76 -11.10
CA THR A 47 -29.55 8.67 -10.17
C THR A 47 -31.04 8.36 -10.20
N ALA A 48 -31.63 8.18 -9.02
CA ALA A 48 -33.04 7.85 -8.87
C ALA A 48 -33.70 8.73 -7.81
N VAL A 49 -35.01 8.91 -7.93
CA VAL A 49 -35.85 9.59 -6.94
C VAL A 49 -36.92 8.63 -6.44
N ILE A 50 -37.49 8.90 -5.26
CA ILE A 50 -38.64 8.15 -4.77
C ILE A 50 -39.81 8.34 -5.73
N ASP A 51 -40.40 7.24 -6.18
CA ASP A 51 -41.61 7.24 -7.00
C ASP A 51 -42.79 7.83 -6.20
N SER A 52 -43.07 9.11 -6.42
CA SER A 52 -44.20 9.82 -5.82
C SER A 52 -44.72 10.89 -6.76
N ASN A 53 -46.03 11.17 -6.71
CA ASN A 53 -46.65 12.20 -7.54
C ASN A 53 -46.02 13.59 -7.31
N ALA A 54 -45.60 13.90 -6.07
CA ALA A 54 -44.92 15.15 -5.76
C ALA A 54 -43.53 15.25 -6.41
N ASN A 55 -42.72 14.18 -6.38
CA ASN A 55 -41.40 14.19 -7.01
C ASN A 55 -41.51 14.19 -8.54
N LYS A 56 -42.48 13.45 -9.10
CA LYS A 56 -42.80 13.48 -10.53
C LYS A 56 -43.16 14.90 -10.97
N ALA A 57 -43.98 15.60 -10.18
CA ALA A 57 -44.36 16.99 -10.42
C ALA A 57 -43.17 17.95 -10.54
N LEU A 58 -42.15 17.75 -9.72
CA LEU A 58 -40.94 18.59 -9.70
C LEU A 58 -40.00 18.31 -10.88
N LEU A 59 -40.10 17.14 -11.50
CA LEU A 59 -39.28 16.74 -12.66
C LEU A 59 -39.88 17.17 -13.99
N TYR A 60 -41.06 17.80 -13.98
CA TYR A 60 -41.68 18.25 -15.21
C TYR A 60 -40.97 19.46 -15.81
N CYS A 61 -40.78 19.45 -17.12
CA CYS A 61 -40.19 20.52 -17.91
C CYS A 61 -40.98 21.81 -17.75
N ASP A 62 -40.27 22.93 -17.81
CA ASP A 62 -40.91 24.25 -17.87
C ASP A 62 -41.52 24.44 -19.26
N THR A 63 -42.76 24.95 -19.30
CA THR A 63 -43.42 25.33 -20.54
C THR A 63 -43.06 26.77 -20.91
N ASP A 64 -42.89 27.03 -22.21
CA ASP A 64 -42.86 28.41 -22.70
C ASP A 64 -44.26 29.03 -22.67
N GLY A 65 -44.34 30.35 -22.91
CA GLY A 65 -45.63 31.07 -22.96
C GLY A 65 -46.58 30.61 -24.09
N SER A 66 -46.18 29.64 -24.92
CA SER A 66 -47.00 28.98 -25.94
C SER A 66 -47.35 27.53 -25.59
N GLY A 67 -46.98 27.05 -24.39
CA GLY A 67 -47.29 25.71 -23.90
C GLY A 67 -46.30 24.62 -24.35
N ASN A 68 -45.16 24.98 -24.97
CA ASN A 68 -44.15 24.00 -25.38
C ASN A 68 -43.17 23.73 -24.23
N ALA A 69 -42.97 22.46 -23.89
CA ALA A 69 -41.98 22.06 -22.90
C ALA A 69 -40.54 22.24 -23.42
N ARG A 70 -39.76 23.07 -22.73
CA ARG A 70 -38.36 23.32 -23.06
C ARG A 70 -37.46 22.20 -22.54
N GLY A 71 -36.54 21.72 -23.37
CA GLY A 71 -35.56 20.70 -22.98
C GLY A 71 -36.11 19.27 -22.86
N HIS A 72 -37.37 19.03 -23.25
CA HIS A 72 -37.92 17.68 -23.28
C HIS A 72 -37.21 16.81 -24.33
N ASN A 73 -37.04 15.52 -24.04
CA ASN A 73 -36.43 14.56 -24.95
C ASN A 73 -37.31 13.31 -25.08
N ALA A 74 -37.79 13.05 -26.30
CA ALA A 74 -38.71 11.96 -26.61
C ALA A 74 -38.17 10.56 -26.29
N ASN A 75 -36.86 10.39 -26.09
CA ASN A 75 -36.28 9.09 -25.70
C ASN A 75 -36.70 8.65 -24.29
N TYR A 76 -37.05 9.58 -23.40
CA TYR A 76 -37.56 9.24 -22.08
C TYR A 76 -38.99 8.68 -22.12
N ASN A 77 -39.72 8.87 -23.24
CA ASN A 77 -41.07 8.36 -23.47
C ASN A 77 -41.09 6.84 -23.70
N TYR A 78 -39.98 6.25 -24.16
CA TYR A 78 -39.94 4.83 -24.56
C TYR A 78 -39.78 3.86 -23.39
N VAL A 79 -39.40 4.35 -22.20
CA VAL A 79 -38.97 3.50 -21.07
C VAL A 79 -39.98 3.52 -19.91
N SER A 80 -40.85 4.52 -19.81
CA SER A 80 -41.82 4.65 -18.72
C SER A 80 -43.05 3.74 -18.86
N ASN A 81 -43.37 3.27 -20.08
CA ASN A 81 -44.59 2.53 -20.41
C ASN A 81 -45.89 3.25 -19.95
N ASP A 82 -45.78 4.56 -19.69
CA ASP A 82 -46.81 5.43 -19.15
C ASP A 82 -47.15 6.47 -20.23
N ASN A 83 -48.03 6.05 -21.14
CA ASN A 83 -48.46 6.85 -22.29
C ASN A 83 -49.36 8.04 -21.88
N GLU A 84 -49.78 8.14 -20.61
CA GLU A 84 -50.68 9.20 -20.15
C GLU A 84 -49.97 10.55 -20.00
N VAL A 85 -48.65 10.57 -19.84
CA VAL A 85 -47.86 11.81 -19.62
C VAL A 85 -47.57 12.57 -20.93
N HIS A 86 -48.05 12.09 -22.09
CA HIS A 86 -47.68 12.61 -23.41
C HIS A 86 -48.85 12.71 -24.41
N ALA A 87 -50.04 13.10 -23.96
CA ALA A 87 -51.28 12.90 -24.70
C ALA A 87 -52.02 14.16 -25.19
N ILE A 88 -51.35 15.32 -25.34
CA ILE A 88 -51.77 16.57 -26.03
C ILE A 88 -51.91 17.76 -25.07
N GLY A 89 -51.19 18.85 -25.35
CA GLY A 89 -51.53 20.21 -24.94
C GLY A 89 -51.62 20.46 -23.42
N GLY A 90 -50.47 20.73 -22.79
CA GLY A 90 -50.38 21.02 -21.34
C GLY A 90 -49.87 19.85 -20.49
N ASP A 91 -49.67 18.68 -21.09
CA ASP A 91 -49.18 17.48 -20.41
C ASP A 91 -47.69 17.58 -20.04
N GLN A 92 -47.37 17.01 -18.89
CA GLN A 92 -46.21 17.35 -18.09
C GLN A 92 -44.97 16.50 -18.46
N TYR A 93 -44.16 16.96 -19.43
CA TYR A 93 -42.97 16.25 -19.90
C TYR A 93 -41.89 16.13 -18.82
N TYR A 94 -41.16 15.02 -18.70
CA TYR A 94 -40.00 14.95 -17.80
C TYR A 94 -38.72 15.56 -18.41
N CYS A 95 -37.98 16.32 -17.60
CA CYS A 95 -36.73 16.95 -17.97
C CYS A 95 -35.56 16.43 -17.13
N ASP A 96 -34.56 15.87 -17.79
CA ASP A 96 -33.40 15.24 -17.15
C ASP A 96 -32.55 16.24 -16.36
N TYR A 97 -32.39 17.46 -16.87
CA TYR A 97 -31.63 18.51 -16.17
C TYR A 97 -32.21 18.82 -14.77
N LYS A 98 -33.53 18.70 -14.57
CA LYS A 98 -34.17 18.90 -13.25
C LYS A 98 -33.77 17.85 -12.22
N LEU A 99 -33.39 16.66 -12.67
CA LEU A 99 -32.77 15.64 -11.81
C LEU A 99 -31.38 16.11 -11.34
N TRP A 100 -30.62 16.83 -12.17
CA TRP A 100 -29.26 17.27 -11.84
C TRP A 100 -29.19 18.62 -11.13
N GLU A 101 -30.20 19.48 -11.29
CA GLU A 101 -30.29 20.81 -10.67
C GLU A 101 -30.93 20.80 -9.27
N GLY A 102 -31.26 19.62 -8.74
CA GLY A 102 -31.78 19.47 -7.38
C GLY A 102 -33.25 19.86 -7.22
N ALA A 103 -34.06 19.76 -8.28
CA ALA A 103 -35.49 20.04 -8.21
C ALA A 103 -36.23 19.12 -7.20
N VAL A 104 -35.72 17.90 -7.01
CA VAL A 104 -36.19 16.96 -5.99
C VAL A 104 -35.22 16.95 -4.80
N SER A 105 -35.75 17.16 -3.58
CA SER A 105 -34.94 17.33 -2.36
C SER A 105 -34.17 16.09 -1.92
N THR A 106 -34.71 14.90 -2.18
CA THR A 106 -34.08 13.62 -1.83
C THR A 106 -33.83 12.80 -3.08
N GLN A 107 -32.56 12.56 -3.37
CA GLN A 107 -32.11 11.76 -4.51
C GLN A 107 -31.19 10.64 -4.04
N TYR A 108 -31.28 9.50 -4.71
CA TYR A 108 -30.43 8.35 -4.48
C TYR A 108 -29.44 8.23 -5.64
N ASP A 109 -28.16 8.26 -5.28
CA ASP A 109 -27.06 8.04 -6.19
C ASP A 109 -26.56 6.60 -6.00
N ILE A 110 -26.89 5.73 -6.95
CA ILE A 110 -26.50 4.32 -6.90
C ILE A 110 -25.31 4.14 -7.81
N ARG A 111 -24.15 3.82 -7.21
CA ARG A 111 -22.91 3.51 -7.92
C ARG A 111 -22.56 2.05 -7.73
N LEU A 112 -22.63 1.28 -8.81
CA LEU A 112 -22.12 -0.08 -8.85
C LEU A 112 -20.68 -0.01 -9.36
N LYS A 113 -19.73 -0.04 -8.42
CA LYS A 113 -18.31 -0.14 -8.74
C LYS A 113 -18.07 -1.44 -9.50
N GLN A 114 -17.58 -1.34 -10.72
CA GLN A 114 -17.25 -2.50 -11.56
C GLN A 114 -15.89 -3.13 -11.19
N ARG A 115 -15.26 -2.70 -10.09
CA ARG A 115 -13.94 -3.21 -9.67
C ARG A 115 -14.11 -4.26 -8.57
N PRO A 116 -13.42 -5.41 -8.67
CA PRO A 116 -13.35 -6.34 -7.56
C PRO A 116 -12.66 -5.67 -6.36
N ASP A 117 -13.29 -5.76 -5.18
CA ASP A 117 -12.66 -5.40 -3.90
C ASP A 117 -11.96 -6.65 -3.36
N TYR A 118 -10.64 -6.58 -3.24
CA TYR A 118 -9.84 -7.69 -2.73
C TYR A 118 -9.58 -7.50 -1.24
N ARG A 119 -10.13 -8.41 -0.45
CA ARG A 119 -9.86 -8.48 1.00
C ARG A 119 -9.02 -9.69 1.32
N LEU A 120 -8.00 -9.48 2.14
CA LEU A 120 -7.18 -10.57 2.65
C LEU A 120 -7.99 -11.35 3.68
N TYR A 121 -8.16 -12.65 3.46
CA TYR A 121 -8.80 -13.56 4.41
C TYR A 121 -7.79 -14.58 4.93
N ARG A 122 -7.67 -14.66 6.24
CA ARG A 122 -6.83 -15.63 6.94
C ARG A 122 -7.60 -16.92 7.15
N ALA A 123 -7.25 -17.94 6.38
CA ALA A 123 -7.90 -19.25 6.40
C ALA A 123 -7.58 -20.10 7.65
N SER A 124 -6.49 -19.79 8.37
CA SER A 124 -6.08 -20.51 9.58
C SER A 124 -5.25 -19.61 10.50
N ALA A 125 -5.32 -19.83 11.81
CA ALA A 125 -4.58 -19.03 12.79
C ALA A 125 -3.05 -19.12 12.66
N GLY A 126 -2.56 -20.20 12.05
CA GLY A 126 -1.13 -20.49 11.93
C GLY A 126 -0.43 -20.54 13.30
N THR A 127 0.88 -20.34 13.32
CA THR A 127 1.68 -20.25 14.56
C THR A 127 1.63 -18.88 15.23
N THR A 128 0.98 -17.89 14.62
CA THR A 128 0.92 -16.50 15.11
C THR A 128 -0.13 -16.25 16.18
N GLY A 129 -1.02 -17.21 16.46
CA GLY A 129 -2.08 -17.09 17.47
C GLY A 129 -3.21 -16.11 17.12
N LEU A 130 -3.29 -15.64 15.87
CA LEU A 130 -4.32 -14.71 15.40
C LEU A 130 -5.53 -15.47 14.85
N THR A 131 -6.75 -14.98 15.06
CA THR A 131 -7.99 -15.69 14.66
C THR A 131 -8.18 -15.76 13.14
N THR A 132 -8.93 -16.78 12.69
CA THR A 132 -9.42 -16.87 11.31
C THR A 132 -10.39 -15.73 11.01
N GLY A 133 -10.27 -15.11 9.83
CA GLY A 133 -11.12 -13.96 9.48
C GLY A 133 -10.47 -13.03 8.45
N PHE A 134 -11.17 -11.96 8.09
CA PHE A 134 -10.60 -10.91 7.26
C PHE A 134 -9.49 -10.17 8.01
N VAL A 135 -8.37 -9.94 7.33
CA VAL A 135 -7.29 -9.11 7.85
C VAL A 135 -7.75 -7.67 7.80
N ASN A 136 -7.91 -7.06 8.98
CA ASN A 136 -8.19 -5.64 9.08
C ASN A 136 -6.86 -4.88 9.07
N VAL A 137 -6.72 -3.97 8.10
CA VAL A 137 -5.58 -3.05 8.03
C VAL A 137 -6.13 -1.69 8.42
N SER A 138 -5.54 -1.06 9.43
CA SER A 138 -5.94 0.27 9.85
C SER A 138 -5.77 1.24 8.68
N SER A 139 -6.60 2.27 8.57
CA SER A 139 -6.38 3.30 7.56
C SER A 139 -5.05 4.02 7.81
N PRO A 140 -4.45 4.64 6.77
CA PRO A 140 -3.31 5.50 6.98
C PRO A 140 -3.65 6.64 7.96
N GLN A 141 -2.79 6.84 8.96
CA GLN A 141 -2.99 7.81 10.03
C GLN A 141 -1.77 8.72 10.14
N THR A 142 -2.02 9.99 10.48
CA THR A 142 -0.96 10.89 10.94
C THR A 142 -1.00 10.91 12.46
N VAL A 143 0.13 10.60 13.07
CA VAL A 143 0.28 10.56 14.52
C VAL A 143 1.38 11.51 14.96
N VAL A 144 1.25 12.04 16.16
CA VAL A 144 2.19 13.00 16.75
C VAL A 144 2.99 12.28 17.81
N PHE A 145 4.31 12.25 17.63
CA PHE A 145 5.26 11.85 18.65
C PHE A 145 5.82 13.09 19.35
N THR A 146 5.75 13.13 20.67
CA THR A 146 6.47 14.12 21.48
C THR A 146 7.63 13.40 22.15
N VAL A 147 8.86 13.85 21.90
CA VAL A 147 10.06 13.22 22.49
C VAL A 147 10.01 13.38 24.01
N PRO A 148 10.00 12.27 24.79
CA PRO A 148 9.95 12.37 26.25
C PRO A 148 11.24 12.98 26.81
N SER A 149 11.14 13.54 28.03
CA SER A 149 12.25 14.18 28.72
C SER A 149 13.32 13.19 29.21
N SER A 150 12.98 11.91 29.32
CA SER A 150 13.87 10.83 29.74
C SER A 150 13.54 9.52 29.01
N GLY A 151 14.46 8.55 29.09
CA GLY A 151 14.26 7.21 28.52
C GLY A 151 14.45 7.11 27.00
N VAL A 152 14.83 8.20 26.32
CA VAL A 152 15.15 8.21 24.88
C VAL A 152 16.65 8.01 24.69
N THR A 153 17.00 7.07 23.82
CA THR A 153 18.39 6.91 23.37
C THR A 153 18.58 7.70 22.08
N TYR A 154 19.59 8.57 22.04
CA TYR A 154 19.93 9.38 20.87
C TYR A 154 21.16 8.82 20.17
N ASN A 155 21.08 8.63 18.85
CA ASN A 155 22.17 8.06 18.06
C ASN A 155 23.25 9.08 17.71
N PHE A 156 22.92 10.38 17.67
CA PHE A 156 23.85 11.46 17.30
C PHE A 156 23.99 12.56 18.38
N GLY A 157 23.60 12.26 19.62
CA GLY A 157 23.86 13.10 20.81
C GLY A 157 23.03 14.39 20.93
N ALA A 158 22.18 14.73 19.96
CA ALA A 158 21.32 15.90 20.05
C ALA A 158 20.09 15.60 20.95
N ASN A 159 19.96 16.31 22.07
CA ASN A 159 18.76 16.23 22.89
C ASN A 159 17.57 16.89 22.18
N LEU A 160 16.55 16.11 21.86
CA LEU A 160 15.33 16.56 21.18
C LEU A 160 14.11 16.52 22.10
N ALA A 161 14.29 16.42 23.41
CA ALA A 161 13.21 16.40 24.40
C ALA A 161 12.21 17.54 24.19
N GLY A 162 10.92 17.21 24.28
CA GLY A 162 9.81 18.16 24.10
C GLY A 162 9.53 18.56 22.64
N LYS A 163 10.38 18.18 21.67
CA LYS A 163 10.07 18.39 20.25
C LYS A 163 8.95 17.46 19.80
N LYS A 164 8.13 17.94 18.85
CA LYS A 164 7.01 17.20 18.28
C LYS A 164 7.30 16.84 16.83
N PHE A 165 7.07 15.58 16.48
CA PHE A 165 7.23 15.04 15.14
C PHE A 165 5.91 14.48 14.64
N LYS A 166 5.54 14.84 13.40
CA LYS A 166 4.41 14.22 12.70
C LYS A 166 4.91 13.00 11.97
N LEU A 167 4.48 11.82 12.41
CA LEU A 167 4.81 10.54 11.81
C LEU A 167 3.62 10.04 10.99
N LYS A 168 3.91 9.25 9.96
CA LYS A 168 2.89 8.64 9.10
C LYS A 168 2.85 7.14 9.35
N PHE A 169 1.68 6.62 9.67
CA PHE A 169 1.41 5.20 9.76
C PHE A 169 0.60 4.79 8.53
N GLU A 170 1.07 3.80 7.75
CA GLU A 170 0.43 3.36 6.50
C GLU A 170 -0.58 2.21 6.72
N GLY A 171 -0.99 1.98 7.96
CA GLY A 171 -1.99 0.96 8.30
C GLY A 171 -1.43 -0.39 8.74
N PHE A 172 -0.17 -0.69 8.42
CA PHE A 172 0.50 -1.90 8.88
C PHE A 172 2.01 -1.70 9.09
N GLY A 173 2.50 -2.10 10.27
CA GLY A 173 3.92 -2.38 10.55
C GLY A 173 4.82 -1.17 10.77
N GLU A 174 4.82 -0.19 9.88
CA GLU A 174 5.89 0.83 9.83
C GLU A 174 5.41 2.26 10.13
N LEU A 175 6.28 3.00 10.82
CA LEU A 175 6.17 4.44 11.02
C LEU A 175 7.18 5.15 10.13
N HIS A 176 6.68 6.07 9.31
CA HIS A 176 7.49 6.88 8.41
C HIS A 176 7.71 8.29 8.97
N ASN A 177 8.62 9.04 8.31
CA ASN A 177 9.04 10.39 8.67
C ASN A 177 9.79 10.50 10.01
N LEU A 178 10.41 9.41 10.47
CA LEU A 178 11.37 9.47 11.57
C LEU A 178 12.62 10.25 11.12
N PRO A 179 13.02 11.31 11.87
CA PRO A 179 14.22 12.05 11.54
C PRO A 179 15.46 11.16 11.69
N GLY A 180 16.49 11.40 10.87
CA GLY A 180 17.67 10.56 10.82
C GLY A 180 18.73 11.09 9.86
N ARG A 181 19.85 10.38 9.83
CA ARG A 181 21.02 10.68 9.00
C ARG A 181 21.51 9.42 8.30
N VAL A 182 22.10 9.60 7.13
CA VAL A 182 22.82 8.56 6.42
C VAL A 182 24.20 8.40 7.07
N VAL A 183 24.53 7.17 7.44
CA VAL A 183 25.84 6.77 7.96
C VAL A 183 26.46 5.79 6.99
N ASN A 184 27.73 5.99 6.65
CA ASN A 184 28.53 5.02 5.93
C ASN A 184 29.04 3.99 6.95
N THR A 185 28.48 2.78 6.93
CA THR A 185 28.84 1.71 7.87
C THR A 185 30.22 1.12 7.63
N CYS A 186 30.78 1.28 6.43
CA CYS A 186 32.11 0.79 6.09
C CYS A 186 33.21 1.70 6.65
N THR A 187 32.98 3.01 6.73
CA THR A 187 33.95 4.00 7.25
C THR A 187 33.58 4.58 8.61
N GLY A 188 32.33 4.41 9.04
CA GLY A 188 31.77 5.05 10.23
C GLY A 188 31.42 6.54 10.05
N ALA A 189 31.56 7.10 8.84
CA ALA A 189 31.30 8.52 8.60
C ALA A 189 29.80 8.84 8.61
N VAL A 190 29.41 9.91 9.32
CA VAL A 190 28.05 10.46 9.27
C VAL A 190 27.96 11.44 8.09
N LEU A 191 27.20 11.08 7.06
CA LEU A 191 27.11 11.85 5.81
C LEU A 191 26.04 12.95 5.85
N GLY A 192 25.21 12.97 6.89
CA GLY A 192 24.15 13.95 7.09
C GLY A 192 22.78 13.43 6.66
N ARG A 193 21.79 14.32 6.52
CA ARG A 193 20.39 13.92 6.24
C ARG A 193 20.20 13.36 4.83
N TYR A 194 20.99 13.83 3.88
CA TYR A 194 20.91 13.46 2.46
C TYR A 194 22.31 13.15 1.96
N VAL A 195 22.40 12.27 0.96
CA VAL A 195 23.65 11.98 0.24
C VAL A 195 23.51 12.37 -1.22
N ASN A 196 24.53 13.03 -1.75
CA ASN A 196 24.62 13.38 -3.16
C ASN A 196 25.43 12.30 -3.89
N GLY A 197 25.08 12.01 -5.15
CA GLY A 197 25.84 11.07 -5.98
C GLY A 197 25.36 9.61 -5.95
N GLY A 198 24.14 9.35 -5.44
CA GLY A 198 23.51 8.03 -5.47
C GLY A 198 23.71 7.22 -4.19
N TRP A 199 22.97 6.11 -4.10
CA TRP A 199 23.01 5.23 -2.94
C TRP A 199 24.20 4.26 -3.04
N ASN A 200 25.01 4.19 -1.99
CA ASN A 200 26.08 3.21 -1.84
C ASN A 200 25.60 2.08 -0.90
N GLU A 201 26.04 0.86 -1.13
CA GLU A 201 25.69 -0.31 -0.32
C GLU A 201 26.14 -0.23 1.16
N CYS A 202 27.18 0.55 1.44
CA CYS A 202 27.63 0.87 2.79
C CYS A 202 26.76 1.93 3.47
N TYR A 203 25.82 2.56 2.78
CA TYR A 203 24.98 3.60 3.37
C TYR A 203 23.80 2.99 4.10
N ARG A 204 23.54 3.48 5.31
CA ARG A 204 22.37 3.14 6.12
C ARG A 204 21.74 4.40 6.67
N TYR A 205 20.42 4.49 6.59
CA TYR A 205 19.67 5.57 7.24
C TYR A 205 19.40 5.20 8.69
N ILE A 206 20.00 5.95 9.61
CA ILE A 206 19.87 5.73 11.05
C ILE A 206 19.05 6.88 11.64
N HIS A 207 18.01 6.54 12.39
CA HIS A 207 17.16 7.53 13.04
C HIS A 207 17.91 8.35 14.11
N GLU A 208 17.51 9.58 14.38
CA GLU A 208 18.13 10.45 15.40
C GLU A 208 17.99 9.87 16.81
N PHE A 209 16.88 9.16 17.06
CA PHE A 209 16.55 8.57 18.35
C PHE A 209 15.78 7.26 18.20
N ILE A 210 15.79 6.47 19.27
CA ILE A 210 14.98 5.26 19.41
C ILE A 210 13.72 5.62 20.20
N ILE A 211 12.54 5.33 19.63
CA ILE A 211 11.27 5.48 20.35
C ILE A 211 11.15 4.31 21.35
N PRO A 212 10.98 4.57 22.66
CA PRO A 212 10.84 3.51 23.64
C PRO A 212 9.63 2.62 23.39
N ASP A 213 9.77 1.34 23.69
CA ASP A 213 8.65 0.39 23.66
C ASP A 213 7.51 0.86 24.56
N GLY A 214 6.30 0.73 24.04
CA GLY A 214 5.08 1.13 24.73
C GLY A 214 4.76 2.62 24.68
N THR A 215 5.58 3.44 24.01
CA THR A 215 5.26 4.85 23.75
C THR A 215 3.92 4.98 23.03
N VAL A 216 3.07 5.90 23.49
CA VAL A 216 1.78 6.20 22.85
C VAL A 216 1.94 7.39 21.90
N LEU A 217 1.51 7.24 20.65
CA LEU A 217 1.49 8.27 19.62
C LEU A 217 0.06 8.75 19.44
N THR A 218 -0.13 10.06 19.58
CA THR A 218 -1.47 10.64 19.52
C THR A 218 -1.93 10.86 18.10
N ASN A 219 -3.12 10.39 17.74
CA ASN A 219 -3.68 10.61 16.41
C ASN A 219 -4.01 12.09 16.19
N SER A 220 -3.53 12.69 15.09
CA SER A 220 -3.80 14.11 14.82
C SER A 220 -5.19 14.39 14.22
N SER A 221 -5.91 13.34 13.82
CA SER A 221 -7.15 13.45 13.03
C SER A 221 -8.35 12.80 13.73
N GLY A 222 -8.26 12.52 15.03
CA GLY A 222 -9.40 12.05 15.84
C GLY A 222 -9.69 10.54 15.75
N GLY A 223 -8.70 9.73 15.40
CA GLY A 223 -8.76 8.26 15.48
C GLY A 223 -8.04 7.67 16.69
N ASP A 224 -7.87 6.35 16.71
CA ASP A 224 -7.16 5.65 17.78
C ASP A 224 -5.68 6.08 17.88
N ASP A 225 -5.20 6.18 19.11
CA ASP A 225 -3.78 6.35 19.41
C ASP A 225 -3.01 5.05 19.14
N LEU A 226 -1.75 5.18 18.72
CA LEU A 226 -0.90 4.04 18.39
C LEU A 226 0.11 3.76 19.48
N LYS A 227 0.25 2.50 19.88
CA LYS A 227 1.31 2.07 20.81
C LYS A 227 2.50 1.51 20.02
N VAL A 228 3.68 2.06 20.26
CA VAL A 228 4.90 1.69 19.57
C VAL A 228 5.49 0.41 20.17
N ARG A 229 5.96 -0.46 19.29
CA ARG A 229 6.90 -1.52 19.61
C ARG A 229 8.08 -1.37 18.65
N ALA A 230 9.23 -0.95 19.16
CA ALA A 230 10.45 -0.85 18.39
C ALA A 230 10.83 -2.24 17.88
N MET A 231 11.19 -2.31 16.60
CA MET A 231 11.86 -3.51 16.10
C MET A 231 13.25 -3.57 16.75
N ARG A 232 13.72 -4.79 17.02
CA ARG A 232 15.13 -5.01 17.36
C ARG A 232 15.92 -4.63 16.11
N GLY A 233 16.42 -3.40 16.07
CA GLY A 233 17.07 -2.83 14.90
C GLY A 233 18.34 -3.59 14.54
N ASP A 234 19.00 -3.14 13.49
CA ASP A 234 20.31 -3.65 13.14
C ASP A 234 21.37 -3.07 14.08
N GLU A 235 22.11 -3.93 14.76
CA GLU A 235 23.30 -3.54 15.53
C GLU A 235 24.54 -3.65 14.63
N TYR A 236 25.26 -2.55 14.47
CA TYR A 236 26.50 -2.50 13.69
C TYR A 236 27.68 -2.33 14.64
N LEU A 237 28.58 -3.31 14.68
CA LEU A 237 29.81 -3.23 15.46
C LEU A 237 30.85 -2.40 14.70
N LYS A 238 31.35 -1.34 15.33
CA LYS A 238 32.47 -0.56 14.80
C LYS A 238 33.73 -1.44 14.84
N LYS A 239 34.34 -1.68 13.68
CA LYS A 239 35.70 -2.23 13.62
C LYS A 239 36.66 -1.22 14.25
N LEU A 240 37.41 -1.66 15.25
CA LEU A 240 38.46 -0.85 15.86
C LEU A 240 39.77 -1.12 15.13
N ASP A 241 40.53 -0.07 14.84
CA ASP A 241 41.84 -0.18 14.20
C ASP A 241 42.89 -0.79 15.14
N SER A 242 42.63 -0.72 16.45
CA SER A 242 43.45 -1.34 17.50
C SER A 242 42.58 -1.82 18.65
N ILE A 243 43.12 -2.74 19.44
CA ILE A 243 42.45 -3.27 20.63
C ILE A 243 42.36 -2.14 21.68
N PRO A 244 41.19 -1.89 22.30
CA PRO A 244 41.04 -0.90 23.37
C PRO A 244 42.02 -1.12 24.53
N SER A 245 42.50 -0.03 25.12
CA SER A 245 43.30 -0.07 26.34
C SER A 245 42.61 -0.90 27.44
N GLY A 246 43.35 -1.84 28.04
CA GLY A 246 42.82 -2.75 29.08
C GLY A 246 42.18 -4.03 28.55
N VAL A 247 41.99 -4.16 27.23
CA VAL A 247 41.63 -5.43 26.60
C VAL A 247 42.90 -6.03 26.01
N ALA A 248 43.23 -7.24 26.43
CA ALA A 248 44.33 -8.00 25.87
C ALA A 248 43.82 -9.38 25.48
N TYR A 249 44.08 -9.80 24.24
CA TYR A 249 44.01 -11.21 23.89
C TYR A 249 45.27 -11.87 24.47
N THR A 250 45.19 -12.27 25.73
CA THR A 250 46.28 -12.97 26.45
C THR A 250 46.42 -14.43 26.02
N LYS A 251 45.49 -14.88 25.17
CA LYS A 251 45.36 -16.26 24.72
C LYS A 251 46.03 -16.43 23.37
N ALA A 252 46.95 -17.38 23.30
CA ALA A 252 47.66 -17.75 22.08
C ALA A 252 46.83 -18.77 21.28
N ALA A 253 47.25 -19.07 20.04
CA ALA A 253 46.61 -20.12 19.24
C ALA A 253 46.55 -21.48 19.96
N SER A 254 47.49 -21.74 20.89
CA SER A 254 47.52 -22.94 21.75
C SER A 254 46.43 -22.98 22.81
N ASP A 255 45.77 -21.85 23.11
CA ASP A 255 44.62 -21.81 24.02
C ASP A 255 43.29 -22.14 23.31
N LEU A 256 43.30 -22.24 21.98
CA LEU A 256 42.17 -22.82 21.24
C LEU A 256 42.08 -24.31 21.58
N PRO A 257 40.88 -24.90 21.63
CA PRO A 257 40.73 -26.34 21.78
C PRO A 257 41.61 -27.06 20.75
N ALA A 258 42.35 -28.08 21.20
CA ALA A 258 43.14 -28.90 20.30
C ALA A 258 42.24 -29.43 19.18
N ALA A 259 42.75 -29.53 17.96
CA ALA A 259 41.97 -30.05 16.83
C ALA A 259 41.38 -31.44 17.12
N SER A 260 41.99 -32.21 18.03
CA SER A 260 41.50 -33.50 18.53
C SER A 260 40.25 -33.43 19.42
N THR A 261 39.96 -32.29 20.06
CA THR A 261 38.74 -32.08 20.86
C THR A 261 37.64 -31.37 20.08
N ILE A 262 37.93 -30.89 18.87
CA ILE A 262 36.94 -30.34 17.95
C ILE A 262 36.37 -31.49 17.12
N GLN A 263 35.06 -31.65 17.17
CA GLN A 263 34.38 -32.68 16.41
C GLN A 263 34.37 -32.31 14.92
N ASN A 264 34.95 -33.17 14.08
CA ASN A 264 34.89 -33.01 12.63
C ASN A 264 33.49 -33.37 12.14
N LEU A 265 32.69 -32.39 11.73
CA LEU A 265 31.34 -32.61 11.22
C LEU A 265 31.33 -33.17 9.79
N PHE A 266 32.47 -33.18 9.09
CA PHE A 266 32.59 -33.60 7.69
C PHE A 266 32.98 -35.07 7.52
N SER A 267 33.49 -35.75 8.56
CA SER A 267 33.91 -37.16 8.47
C SER A 267 33.92 -37.86 9.84
N GLY A 268 33.77 -39.19 9.85
CA GLY A 268 33.74 -40.03 11.06
C GLY A 268 32.34 -40.32 11.60
N ASP A 269 32.26 -40.98 12.76
CA ASP A 269 31.00 -41.52 13.34
C ASP A 269 29.95 -40.46 13.70
N ASN A 270 30.36 -39.20 13.85
CA ASN A 270 29.48 -38.06 14.15
C ASN A 270 29.36 -37.08 12.98
N ALA A 271 29.71 -37.50 11.76
CA ALA A 271 29.56 -36.68 10.58
C ALA A 271 28.08 -36.38 10.32
N ILE A 272 27.76 -35.15 9.91
CA ILE A 272 26.40 -34.77 9.51
C ILE A 272 26.08 -35.18 8.05
N GLY A 273 26.83 -36.16 7.53
CA GLY A 273 26.79 -36.62 6.14
C GLY A 273 27.83 -35.95 5.26
N SER A 274 27.97 -36.45 4.04
CA SER A 274 28.73 -35.79 2.97
C SER A 274 28.21 -34.36 2.84
N VAL A 275 29.13 -33.40 2.69
CA VAL A 275 28.75 -32.06 2.20
C VAL A 275 27.81 -32.30 1.01
N PRO A 276 26.57 -31.79 1.02
CA PRO A 276 25.71 -31.91 -0.16
C PRO A 276 26.54 -31.43 -1.35
N GLU A 277 26.44 -32.06 -2.52
CA GLU A 277 27.04 -31.53 -3.75
C GLU A 277 26.38 -30.19 -4.05
N THR A 278 26.77 -29.16 -3.31
CA THR A 278 26.51 -27.79 -3.64
C THR A 278 27.52 -27.51 -4.71
N THR A 279 27.09 -27.65 -5.96
CA THR A 279 27.63 -26.81 -7.02
C THR A 279 27.24 -25.36 -6.71
N LEU A 280 27.74 -24.79 -5.60
CA LEU A 280 28.06 -23.37 -5.51
C LEU A 280 28.90 -23.14 -6.76
N PRO A 281 28.48 -22.25 -7.68
CA PRO A 281 28.71 -22.38 -9.11
C PRO A 281 30.14 -22.85 -9.31
N SER A 282 30.26 -24.13 -9.65
CA SER A 282 31.51 -24.71 -10.07
C SER A 282 32.03 -23.82 -11.20
N ALA A 283 33.34 -23.67 -11.34
CA ALA A 283 33.90 -22.99 -12.50
C ALA A 283 33.23 -23.54 -13.78
N GLY A 284 32.32 -22.76 -14.38
CA GLY A 284 31.45 -23.19 -15.50
C GLY A 284 29.92 -23.22 -15.26
N SER A 285 29.41 -23.03 -14.04
CA SER A 285 27.96 -22.89 -13.80
C SER A 285 27.46 -21.49 -14.21
N GLY A 286 26.31 -21.45 -14.90
CA GLY A 286 25.66 -20.21 -15.33
C GLY A 286 24.85 -19.49 -14.23
N ASP A 287 24.71 -20.11 -13.05
CA ASP A 287 23.85 -19.60 -11.98
C ASP A 287 24.63 -18.74 -10.97
N PRO A 288 24.16 -17.52 -10.65
CA PRO A 288 24.83 -16.65 -9.67
C PRO A 288 24.67 -17.19 -8.25
N SER A 289 25.78 -17.32 -7.51
CA SER A 289 25.72 -17.53 -6.05
C SER A 289 25.50 -16.22 -5.33
N VAL A 290 24.46 -16.14 -4.50
CA VAL A 290 24.11 -14.93 -3.73
C VAL A 290 24.16 -15.16 -2.21
N ILE A 291 24.83 -14.26 -1.49
CA ILE A 291 24.75 -14.15 -0.02
C ILE A 291 24.15 -12.78 0.31
N HIS A 292 23.06 -12.76 1.09
CA HIS A 292 22.33 -11.53 1.45
C HIS A 292 21.96 -10.65 0.23
N GLY A 293 21.55 -11.28 -0.87
CA GLY A 293 21.14 -10.59 -2.10
C GLY A 293 22.29 -10.04 -2.95
N LYS A 294 23.56 -10.34 -2.61
CA LYS A 294 24.73 -9.98 -3.41
C LYS A 294 25.36 -11.19 -4.06
N THR A 295 25.62 -11.10 -5.36
CA THR A 295 26.33 -12.12 -6.11
C THR A 295 27.78 -12.18 -5.66
N VAL A 296 28.19 -13.29 -5.05
CA VAL A 296 29.56 -13.51 -4.55
C VAL A 296 30.49 -14.09 -5.61
N HIS A 297 29.94 -14.71 -6.67
CA HIS A 297 30.68 -15.14 -7.86
C HIS A 297 29.90 -14.76 -9.12
N SER A 298 30.53 -13.96 -9.99
CA SER A 298 29.93 -13.59 -11.28
C SER A 298 30.02 -14.76 -12.26
N PRO A 299 28.97 -15.06 -13.04
CA PRO A 299 29.06 -16.06 -14.10
C PRO A 299 30.13 -15.64 -15.14
N PRO A 300 30.77 -16.61 -15.83
CA PRO A 300 31.77 -16.29 -16.85
C PRO A 300 31.20 -15.38 -17.93
N ALA A 301 32.01 -14.45 -18.44
CA ALA A 301 31.65 -13.66 -19.61
C ALA A 301 31.52 -14.57 -20.84
N ASN A 302 30.46 -14.39 -21.62
CA ASN A 302 30.23 -15.10 -22.88
C ASN A 302 31.37 -14.88 -23.89
#